data_AF-A0AAQ3LDF3-F1
#
_entry.id   AF-A0AAQ3LDF3-F1
#
_cell.length_a   1.000
_cell.length_b   1.000
_cell.length_c   1.000
_cell.angle_alpha   90.00
_cell.angle_beta   90.00
_cell.angle_gamma   90.00
#
_symmetry.space_group_name_H-M   'P 1'
#
loop_
_entity.id
_entity.type
_entity.pdbx_description
1 polymer ?
#
loop_
_entity_poly.entity_id
_entity_poly.type
_entity_poly.pdbx_seq_one_letter_code
_entity_poly.pdbx_strand_id
1 'polypeptide(L)'
;MRNTDTLILMLYIAGAGQVFVALIYEWVRRILEWDADLARMKHVWNRQITNTYSRYIQGLNFAFGLLTLLFAPVFLETNIIVAALALIIGVYWGGRLIVALTYYNTEEITEKKRLFRIGAWAFNLLFGYLAVVYVLVFIVNQWPVTD
;
A
#
# COMPACT_ATOMS: atom_id res chain seq x y z
N MET A 1 -20.62 9.66 -18.75
CA MET A 1 -21.02 9.05 -17.45
C MET A 1 -20.38 7.68 -17.16
N ARG A 2 -19.26 7.23 -17.75
CA ARG A 2 -18.82 5.82 -17.54
C ARG A 2 -17.35 5.57 -17.21
N ASN A 3 -16.40 6.36 -17.70
CA ASN A 3 -14.97 6.12 -17.42
C ASN A 3 -14.47 6.84 -16.16
N THR A 4 -14.80 8.13 -16.00
CA THR A 4 -14.35 8.95 -14.88
C THR A 4 -14.91 8.47 -13.54
N ASP A 5 -16.21 8.19 -13.46
CA ASP A 5 -16.85 7.70 -12.22
C ASP A 5 -16.26 6.36 -11.76
N THR A 6 -15.91 5.50 -12.71
CA THR A 6 -15.26 4.21 -12.45
C THR A 6 -13.85 4.42 -11.86
N LEU A 7 -13.07 5.34 -12.42
CA LEU A 7 -11.73 5.66 -11.91
C LEU A 7 -11.77 6.31 -10.53
N ILE A 8 -12.75 7.18 -10.28
CA ILE A 8 -12.99 7.78 -8.95
C ILE A 8 -13.32 6.69 -7.94
N LEU A 9 -14.22 5.75 -8.28
CA LEU A 9 -14.52 4.62 -7.41
C LEU A 9 -13.27 3.76 -7.15
N MET A 10 -12.47 3.51 -8.18
CA MET A 10 -11.21 2.76 -8.03
C MET A 10 -10.26 3.46 -7.05
N LEU A 11 -10.15 4.79 -7.14
CA LEU A 11 -9.37 5.62 -6.22
C LEU A 11 -9.92 5.57 -4.80
N TYR A 12 -11.25 5.61 -4.60
CA TYR A 12 -11.83 5.45 -3.26
C TYR A 12 -11.50 4.08 -2.65
N ILE A 13 -11.63 3.01 -3.44
CA ILE A 13 -11.24 1.65 -3.00
C ILE A 13 -9.73 1.61 -2.69
N ALA A 14 -8.90 2.25 -3.52
CA ALA A 14 -7.46 2.32 -3.30
C ALA A 14 -7.11 3.08 -2.01
N GLY A 15 -7.71 4.25 -1.81
CA GLY A 15 -7.53 5.06 -0.60
C GLY A 15 -7.97 4.33 0.65
N ALA A 16 -9.14 3.69 0.61
CA ALA A 16 -9.64 2.85 1.72
C ALA A 16 -8.70 1.65 1.98
N GLY A 17 -8.18 1.02 0.93
CA GLY A 17 -7.20 -0.05 1.03
C GLY A 17 -5.90 0.38 1.71
N GLN A 18 -5.38 1.56 1.39
CA GLN A 18 -4.17 2.10 2.03
C GLN A 18 -4.39 2.40 3.52
N VAL A 19 -5.52 3.03 3.86
CA VAL A 19 -5.90 3.28 5.25
C VAL A 19 -6.08 1.95 6.00
N PHE A 20 -6.73 0.96 5.39
CA PHE A 20 -6.88 -0.37 5.96
C PHE A 20 -5.53 -1.02 6.26
N VAL A 21 -4.57 -0.97 5.31
CA VAL A 21 -3.21 -1.50 5.52
C VAL A 21 -2.52 -0.80 6.69
N ALA A 22 -2.68 0.52 6.82
CA ALA A 22 -2.10 1.26 7.94
C ALA A 22 -2.74 0.87 9.29
N LEU A 23 -4.05 0.65 9.34
CA LEU A 23 -4.75 0.28 10.57
C LEU A 23 -4.50 -1.18 10.99
N ILE A 24 -4.52 -2.11 10.03
CA ILE A 24 -4.34 -3.54 10.30
C ILE A 24 -2.90 -3.86 10.73
N TYR A 25 -1.94 -3.00 10.40
CA TYR A 25 -0.53 -3.17 10.73
C TYR A 25 -0.28 -3.45 12.22
N GLU A 26 -0.90 -2.67 13.10
CA GLU A 26 -0.73 -2.82 14.56
C GLU A 26 -1.35 -4.13 15.07
N TRP A 27 -2.46 -4.57 14.46
CA TRP A 27 -3.09 -5.84 14.78
C TRP A 27 -2.22 -7.03 14.35
N VAL A 28 -1.67 -7.00 13.13
CA VAL A 28 -0.75 -8.03 12.62
C VAL A 28 0.51 -8.10 13.48
N ARG A 29 1.06 -6.95 13.87
CA ARG A 29 2.24 -6.84 14.76
C ARG A 29 2.05 -7.61 16.07
N ARG A 30 0.87 -7.50 16.68
CA ARG A 30 0.57 -8.18 17.96
C ARG A 30 0.40 -9.68 17.78
N ILE A 31 -0.30 -10.12 16.73
CA ILE A 31 -0.55 -11.55 16.50
C ILE A 31 0.74 -12.30 16.16
N LEU A 32 1.67 -11.65 15.46
CA LEU A 32 2.97 -12.22 15.13
C LEU A 32 4.00 -12.06 16.25
N GLU A 33 3.61 -11.56 17.43
CA GLU A 33 4.50 -11.35 18.57
C GLU A 33 5.78 -10.56 18.20
N TRP A 34 5.63 -9.59 17.31
CA TRP A 34 6.78 -8.95 16.66
C TRP A 34 7.70 -8.23 17.66
N ASP A 35 7.14 -7.74 18.76
CA ASP A 35 7.91 -7.12 19.84
C ASP A 35 8.83 -8.12 20.55
N ALA A 36 8.41 -9.38 20.68
CA ALA A 36 9.26 -10.44 21.23
C ALA A 36 10.40 -10.81 20.26
N ASP A 37 10.14 -10.84 18.95
CA ASP A 37 11.17 -11.06 17.94
C ASP A 37 12.16 -9.89 17.85
N LEU A 38 11.67 -8.66 17.91
CA LEU A 38 12.50 -7.45 17.98
C LEU A 38 13.38 -7.45 19.24
N ALA A 39 12.86 -7.93 20.38
CA ALA A 39 13.63 -8.03 21.63
C ALA A 39 14.80 -9.01 21.53
N ARG A 40 14.69 -10.06 20.68
CA ARG A 40 15.75 -11.05 20.43
C ARG A 40 16.87 -10.56 19.52
N MET A 41 16.74 -9.37 18.91
CA MET A 41 17.80 -8.79 18.07
C MET A 41 19.04 -8.44 18.90
N LYS A 42 20.23 -8.81 18.39
CA LYS A 42 21.53 -8.60 19.05
C LYS A 42 21.82 -7.14 19.43
N HIS A 43 21.37 -6.18 18.62
CA HIS A 43 21.68 -4.77 18.82
C HIS A 43 20.41 -3.95 19.03
N VAL A 44 20.37 -3.20 20.14
CA VAL A 44 19.27 -2.29 20.49
C VAL A 44 19.04 -1.23 19.41
N TRP A 45 20.11 -0.76 18.77
CA TRP A 45 20.05 0.19 17.66
C TRP A 45 19.26 -0.35 16.47
N ASN A 46 19.49 -1.60 16.05
CA ASN A 46 18.76 -2.21 14.93
C ASN A 46 17.26 -2.31 15.24
N ARG A 47 16.91 -2.68 16.49
CA ARG A 47 15.52 -2.71 16.94
C ARG A 47 14.84 -1.34 16.84
N GLN A 48 15.51 -0.28 17.30
CA GLN A 48 14.96 1.07 17.24
C GLN A 48 14.77 1.52 15.79
N ILE A 49 15.74 1.26 14.92
CA ILE A 49 15.67 1.57 13.49
C ILE A 49 14.47 0.87 12.84
N THR A 50 14.33 -0.44 13.04
CA THR A 50 13.19 -1.20 12.50
C THR A 50 11.86 -0.65 13.00
N ASN A 51 11.73 -0.39 14.30
CA ASN A 51 10.50 0.13 14.88
C ASN A 51 10.14 1.53 14.36
N THR A 52 11.14 2.39 14.17
CA THR A 52 10.95 3.73 13.61
C THR A 52 10.50 3.65 12.15
N TYR A 53 11.23 2.94 11.29
CA TYR A 53 10.86 2.81 9.87
C TYR A 53 9.46 2.22 9.69
N SER A 54 9.13 1.20 10.47
CA SER A 54 7.80 0.61 10.54
C SER A 54 6.69 1.63 10.76
N ARG A 55 6.84 2.51 11.76
CA ARG A 55 5.86 3.56 12.09
C ARG A 55 5.81 4.66 11.03
N TYR A 56 6.96 5.03 10.47
CA TYR A 56 7.03 6.00 9.37
C TYR A 56 6.28 5.49 8.13
N ILE A 57 6.51 4.23 7.74
CA ILE A 57 5.83 3.59 6.60
C ILE A 57 4.31 3.50 6.85
N GLN A 58 3.89 3.14 8.06
CA GLN A 58 2.48 3.13 8.46
C GLN A 58 1.83 4.50 8.30
N GLY A 59 2.48 5.55 8.84
CA GLY A 59 2.00 6.92 8.74
C GLY A 59 1.93 7.42 7.28
N LEU A 60 2.92 7.06 6.46
CA LEU A 60 2.94 7.40 5.05
C LEU A 60 1.78 6.76 4.28
N ASN A 61 1.54 5.46 4.48
CA ASN A 61 0.40 4.75 3.88
C ASN A 61 -0.94 5.36 4.31
N PHE A 62 -1.07 5.70 5.59
CA PHE A 62 -2.27 6.37 6.10
C PHE A 62 -2.47 7.74 5.43
N ALA A 63 -1.41 8.54 5.31
CA ALA A 63 -1.46 9.86 4.68
C ALA A 63 -1.82 9.77 3.18
N PHE A 64 -1.20 8.86 2.42
CA PHE A 64 -1.53 8.64 1.01
C PHE A 64 -2.96 8.12 0.83
N GLY A 65 -3.40 7.21 1.69
CA GLY A 65 -4.78 6.72 1.70
C GLY A 65 -5.79 7.84 1.97
N LEU A 66 -5.55 8.63 3.02
CA LEU A 66 -6.41 9.76 3.38
C LEU A 66 -6.44 10.83 2.29
N LEU A 67 -5.27 11.18 1.73
CA LEU A 67 -5.17 12.13 0.63
C LEU A 67 -5.95 11.64 -0.59
N THR A 68 -5.89 10.34 -0.90
CA THR A 68 -6.67 9.76 -2.00
C THR A 68 -8.17 9.78 -1.71
N LEU A 69 -8.59 9.46 -0.48
CA LEU A 69 -10.01 9.48 -0.10
C LEU A 69 -10.59 10.91 -0.13
N LEU A 70 -9.83 11.90 0.32
CA LEU A 70 -10.31 13.29 0.37
C LEU A 70 -10.33 13.94 -1.02
N PHE A 71 -9.40 13.54 -1.90
CA PHE A 71 -9.15 14.23 -3.16
C PHE A 71 -9.27 13.32 -4.40
N ALA A 72 -9.98 12.19 -4.33
CA ALA A 72 -10.12 11.25 -5.44
C ALA A 72 -10.55 11.91 -6.79
N PRO A 73 -11.49 12.87 -6.84
CA PRO A 73 -11.82 13.56 -8.08
C PRO A 73 -10.63 14.40 -8.62
N VAL A 74 -9.91 15.07 -7.71
CA VAL A 74 -8.73 15.91 -8.04
C VAL A 74 -7.60 15.07 -8.63
N PHE A 75 -7.50 13.78 -8.28
CA PHE A 75 -6.51 12.88 -8.87
C PHE A 75 -6.65 12.70 -10.39
N LEU A 76 -7.83 12.98 -10.94
CA LEU A 76 -8.11 12.86 -12.36
C LEU A 76 -7.99 14.19 -13.11
N GLU A 77 -7.81 15.31 -12.40
CA GLU A 77 -7.60 16.62 -13.02
C GLU A 77 -6.20 16.70 -13.64
N THR A 78 -6.10 17.21 -14.87
CA THR A 78 -4.82 17.37 -15.57
C THR A 78 -3.90 18.33 -14.81
N ASN A 79 -2.96 17.76 -14.05
CA ASN A 79 -2.06 18.52 -13.18
C ASN A 79 -0.78 17.71 -12.97
N ILE A 80 0.36 18.31 -13.31
CA ILE A 80 1.67 17.66 -13.25
C ILE A 80 2.04 17.17 -11.84
N ILE A 81 1.62 17.88 -10.78
CA ILE A 81 1.88 17.51 -9.39
C ILE A 81 1.06 16.27 -9.02
N VAL A 82 -0.21 16.26 -9.42
CA VAL A 82 -1.10 15.12 -9.20
C VAL A 82 -0.59 13.87 -9.94
N ALA A 83 -0.18 14.02 -11.20
CA ALA A 83 0.43 12.95 -11.98
C ALA A 83 1.70 12.41 -11.29
N ALA A 84 2.61 13.29 -10.88
CA ALA A 84 3.83 12.89 -10.19
C ALA A 84 3.53 12.15 -8.87
N LEU A 85 2.54 12.62 -8.10
CA LEU A 85 2.12 11.98 -6.86
C LEU A 85 1.53 10.59 -7.12
N ALA A 86 0.65 10.45 -8.11
CA ALA A 86 0.10 9.17 -8.52
C ALA A 86 1.21 8.20 -8.95
N LEU A 87 2.18 8.66 -9.76
CA LEU A 87 3.31 7.83 -10.17
C LEU A 87 4.16 7.38 -8.98
N ILE A 88 4.48 8.28 -8.04
CA ILE A 88 5.26 7.94 -6.84
C ILE A 88 4.54 6.87 -6.02
N ILE A 89 3.23 7.02 -5.80
CA ILE A 89 2.44 6.04 -5.06
C ILE A 89 2.37 4.71 -5.81
N GLY A 90 2.19 4.73 -7.13
CA GLY A 90 2.17 3.55 -7.98
C GLY A 90 3.50 2.78 -7.95
N VAL A 91 4.62 3.48 -8.10
CA VAL A 91 5.98 2.90 -8.01
C VAL A 91 6.26 2.37 -6.60
N TYR A 92 5.82 3.07 -5.56
CA TYR A 92 5.96 2.62 -4.18
C TYR A 92 5.26 1.27 -3.94
N TRP A 93 3.99 1.13 -4.34
CA TRP A 93 3.25 -0.11 -4.21
C TRP A 93 3.75 -1.21 -5.16
N GLY A 94 4.14 -0.86 -6.37
CA GLY A 94 4.74 -1.79 -7.33
C GLY A 94 6.08 -2.35 -6.83
N GLY A 95 6.96 -1.49 -6.31
CA GLY A 95 8.22 -1.90 -5.69
C GLY A 95 7.99 -2.79 -4.47
N ARG A 96 7.01 -2.45 -3.62
CA ARG A 96 6.62 -3.30 -2.48
C ARG A 96 6.18 -4.70 -2.92
N LEU A 97 5.38 -4.79 -3.98
CA LEU A 97 4.91 -6.06 -4.55
C LEU A 97 6.07 -6.87 -5.14
N ILE A 98 6.97 -6.24 -5.91
CA ILE A 98 8.16 -6.90 -6.45
C ILE A 98 8.97 -7.52 -5.31
N VAL A 99 9.27 -6.74 -4.25
CA VAL A 99 10.00 -7.25 -3.09
C VAL A 99 9.28 -8.42 -2.43
N ALA A 100 7.94 -8.36 -2.35
CA ALA A 100 7.15 -9.42 -1.77
C ALA A 100 7.17 -10.72 -2.61
N LEU A 101 7.30 -10.61 -3.93
CA LEU A 101 7.35 -11.76 -4.83
C LEU A 101 8.77 -12.34 -4.99
N THR A 102 9.82 -11.52 -4.86
CA THR A 102 11.21 -11.96 -5.09
C THR A 102 11.97 -12.34 -3.83
N TYR A 103 11.75 -11.65 -2.70
CA TYR A 103 12.55 -11.83 -1.49
C TYR A 103 11.83 -12.61 -0.38
N TYR A 104 10.49 -12.69 -0.39
CA TYR A 104 9.78 -13.45 0.64
C TYR A 104 9.64 -14.91 0.23
N ASN A 105 10.32 -15.78 0.99
CA ASN A 105 10.07 -17.20 0.92
C ASN A 105 8.77 -17.51 1.66
N THR A 106 7.67 -17.60 0.92
CA THR A 106 6.31 -17.75 1.49
C THR A 106 6.10 -19.11 2.15
N GLU A 107 6.96 -20.09 1.90
CA GLU A 107 6.87 -21.44 2.47
C GLU A 107 7.04 -21.42 4.00
N GLU A 108 8.00 -20.68 4.56
CA GLU A 108 8.21 -20.61 6.03
C GLU A 108 7.07 -19.93 6.80
N ILE A 109 6.36 -18.98 6.18
CA ILE A 109 5.24 -18.25 6.80
C ILE A 109 3.94 -19.07 6.73
N THR A 110 3.82 -19.92 5.71
CA THR A 110 2.59 -20.63 5.36
C THR A 110 2.34 -21.88 6.21
N GLU A 111 3.37 -22.42 6.87
CA GLU A 111 3.29 -23.69 7.59
C GLU A 111 2.43 -23.69 8.86
N LYS A 112 2.10 -22.53 9.44
CA LYS A 112 1.51 -22.50 10.80
C LYS A 112 0.01 -22.23 10.90
N LYS A 113 -0.62 -21.39 10.05
CA LYS A 113 -2.10 -21.15 10.09
C LYS A 113 -2.69 -20.72 8.74
N ARG A 114 -3.83 -21.31 8.35
CA ARG A 114 -4.58 -21.02 7.09
C ARG A 114 -4.93 -19.53 6.91
N LEU A 115 -5.15 -18.80 8.01
CA LEU A 115 -5.45 -17.36 8.01
C LEU A 115 -4.29 -16.52 7.43
N PHE A 116 -3.04 -16.85 7.76
CA PHE A 116 -1.87 -16.10 7.26
C PHE A 116 -1.66 -16.31 5.76
N ARG A 117 -1.93 -17.53 5.26
CA ARG A 117 -1.87 -17.80 3.82
C ARG A 117 -2.88 -16.95 3.06
N ILE A 118 -4.14 -16.93 3.51
CA ILE A 118 -5.20 -16.13 2.86
C ILE A 118 -4.86 -14.64 2.96
N GLY A 119 -4.40 -14.18 4.12
CA GLY A 119 -3.96 -12.80 4.32
C GLY A 119 -2.83 -12.40 3.37
N ALA A 120 -1.80 -13.23 3.20
CA ALA A 120 -0.68 -12.96 2.31
C ALA A 120 -1.12 -12.77 0.85
N TRP A 121 -1.98 -13.67 0.34
CA TRP A 121 -2.56 -13.52 -1.00
C TRP A 121 -3.43 -12.27 -1.12
N ALA A 122 -4.28 -12.00 -0.12
CA ALA A 122 -5.13 -10.82 -0.09
C ALA A 122 -4.30 -9.51 -0.10
N PHE A 123 -3.21 -9.44 0.67
CA PHE A 123 -2.31 -8.28 0.68
C PHE A 123 -1.59 -8.11 -0.65
N ASN A 124 -1.07 -9.19 -1.25
CA ASN A 124 -0.41 -9.10 -2.56
C ASN A 124 -1.38 -8.63 -3.65
N LEU A 125 -2.61 -9.13 -3.67
CA LEU A 125 -3.65 -8.67 -4.57
C LEU A 125 -3.99 -7.19 -4.33
N LEU A 126 -4.11 -6.78 -3.07
CA LEU A 126 -4.34 -5.38 -2.72
C LEU A 126 -3.19 -4.49 -3.19
N PHE A 127 -1.93 -4.87 -2.96
CA PHE A 127 -0.78 -4.09 -3.41
C PHE A 127 -0.69 -4.01 -4.93
N GLY A 128 -1.01 -5.10 -5.63
CA GLY A 128 -1.12 -5.12 -7.09
C GLY A 128 -2.23 -4.18 -7.58
N TYR A 129 -3.39 -4.21 -6.94
CA TYR A 129 -4.49 -3.30 -7.24
C TYR A 129 -4.07 -1.83 -7.06
N LEU A 130 -3.44 -1.49 -5.93
CA LEU A 130 -2.94 -0.13 -5.67
C LEU A 130 -1.94 0.30 -6.74
N ALA A 131 -0.94 -0.52 -7.04
CA ALA A 131 0.06 -0.22 -8.06
C ALA A 131 -0.58 0.05 -9.44
N VAL A 132 -1.52 -0.81 -9.85
CA VAL A 132 -2.22 -0.67 -11.14
C VAL A 132 -3.08 0.59 -11.18
N VAL A 133 -3.90 0.85 -10.16
CA VAL A 133 -4.79 2.01 -10.13
C VAL A 133 -4.01 3.32 -10.21
N TYR A 134 -2.94 3.48 -9.42
CA TYR A 134 -2.16 4.72 -9.45
C TYR A 134 -1.37 4.92 -10.74
N VAL A 135 -0.87 3.84 -11.36
CA VAL A 135 -0.25 3.91 -12.70
C VAL A 135 -1.28 4.27 -13.77
N LEU A 136 -2.49 3.69 -13.71
CA LEU A 136 -3.58 4.05 -14.63
C LEU A 136 -3.99 5.52 -14.48
N VAL A 137 -4.09 6.02 -13.25
CA VAL A 137 -4.38 7.43 -12.96
C VAL A 137 -3.29 8.33 -13.52
N PHE A 138 -2.02 7.96 -13.37
CA PHE A 138 -0.91 8.69 -14.01
C PHE A 138 -1.06 8.75 -15.54
N ILE A 139 -1.37 7.62 -16.19
CA ILE A 139 -1.54 7.55 -17.65
C ILE A 139 -2.73 8.42 -18.11
N VAL A 140 -3.88 8.31 -17.44
CA VAL A 140 -5.08 9.11 -17.75
C VAL A 140 -4.85 10.60 -17.51
N ASN A 141 -4.02 10.97 -16.53
CA ASN A 141 -3.68 12.37 -16.30
C ASN A 141 -2.88 12.98 -17.47
N GLN A 142 -2.07 12.18 -18.19
CA GLN A 142 -1.32 12.65 -19.36
C GLN A 142 -2.22 12.87 -20.59
N TRP A 143 -3.32 12.13 -20.68
CA TRP A 143 -4.27 12.20 -21.79
C TRP A 143 -5.68 12.34 -21.22
N PRO A 144 -6.14 13.58 -20.95
CA PRO A 144 -7.43 13.78 -20.30
C PRO A 144 -8.50 12.99 -21.06
N VAL A 145 -9.29 12.21 -20.33
CA VAL A 145 -10.47 11.56 -20.88
C VAL A 145 -11.43 12.69 -21.27
N THR A 146 -11.39 13.08 -22.53
CA THR A 146 -12.36 14.00 -23.11
C THR A 146 -13.67 13.22 -23.24
N ASP A 147 -14.68 13.59 -22.45
CA ASP A 147 -16.07 13.18 -22.68
C ASP A 147 -16.56 13.63 -24.07
#